data_AF-A0AAD7R8Z4-F1
#
_entry.id   AF-A0AAD7R8Z4-F1
#
_cell.length_a   1.000
_cell.length_b   1.000
_cell.length_c   1.000
_cell.angle_alpha   90.00
_cell.angle_beta   90.00
_cell.angle_gamma   90.00
#
_symmetry.space_group_name_H-M   'P 1'
#
loop_
_entity.id
_entity.type
_entity.pdbx_description
1 polymer ?
#
loop_
_entity_poly.entity_id
_entity_poly.type
_entity_poly.pdbx_seq_one_letter_code
_entity_poly.pdbx_strand_id
1 'polypeptide(L)'
;MRGSSARLEQQGAEHGLSALLLRRLCAVFGTSGLLPRARQRSSSTYEIRDTHLVEESVLETLKVKADFHNFKPRPFNMREFYDRSGHSIREMLLSCRYRGSECSAEDFRVIFTRYGKCFSFNTGQDGRPLLVTTKGGMGNGLELMLDIQQDEYLPVWGETDETSFEAGIKVQIHNQDEPPFIDQLGFGVAPGFQTFVSCQEQRLVYLPPPWGDCKVTPMDSEFFDAYSISACRIDCETRYLVENCNCRMVHMPGDAPHCTPEQYKECADPALDFLVEKDSDFCFCETPCNVTRYGKELSFVKIPSKASAKYLAKKFNKSEQYIADNILVLDIFFEALNYETIEQKKAYEVAGLLGDIGGQMGLFIGASILTILELFDYLYEVIKYQLCRGAQPRNTRTRQRQPPVRISTPQPRIPLTCYLTSQHGAILKTSPAEPVREENGGGDSK
;
A
#
# COMPACT_ATOMS: atom_id res chain seq x y z
N MET A 1 11.71 68.35 14.59
CA MET A 1 12.89 67.89 13.82
C MET A 1 12.34 67.11 12.63
N ARG A 2 12.37 67.64 11.40
CA ARG A 2 13.28 67.23 10.29
C ARG A 2 13.44 65.70 10.22
N GLY A 3 12.97 64.94 9.20
CA GLY A 3 13.08 65.14 7.74
C GLY A 3 14.41 64.50 7.27
N SER A 4 14.54 63.65 6.23
CA SER A 4 13.75 63.29 5.02
C SER A 4 14.07 61.81 4.66
N SER A 5 13.36 60.99 3.87
CA SER A 5 12.61 61.08 2.59
C SER A 5 13.45 61.21 1.31
N ALA A 6 13.57 60.08 0.58
CA ALA A 6 14.10 59.84 -0.78
C ALA A 6 13.62 58.41 -1.18
N ARG A 7 13.21 57.99 -2.40
CA ARG A 7 13.02 58.59 -3.75
C ARG A 7 14.28 59.10 -4.46
N LEU A 8 14.54 58.83 -5.75
CA LEU A 8 13.79 58.14 -6.83
C LEU A 8 14.68 56.97 -7.42
N GLU A 9 14.42 56.26 -8.52
CA GLU A 9 13.42 56.33 -9.60
C GLU A 9 13.23 54.98 -10.34
N GLN A 10 12.14 54.82 -11.09
CA GLN A 10 11.88 53.68 -11.98
C GLN A 10 12.16 54.03 -13.44
N GLN A 11 12.69 53.08 -14.22
CA GLN A 11 12.54 52.92 -15.67
C GLN A 11 12.99 51.48 -16.01
N GLY A 12 12.25 50.62 -16.72
CA GLY A 12 10.94 50.77 -17.35
C GLY A 12 11.01 50.58 -18.87
N ALA A 13 11.05 49.33 -19.36
CA ALA A 13 10.56 48.92 -20.69
C ALA A 13 10.66 47.39 -20.84
N GLU A 14 9.53 46.75 -21.15
CA GLU A 14 9.48 45.38 -21.66
C GLU A 14 9.88 45.36 -23.15
N HIS A 15 10.39 44.24 -23.65
CA HIS A 15 9.94 43.63 -24.91
C HIS A 15 10.45 42.18 -24.98
N GLY A 16 9.57 41.26 -25.38
CA GLY A 16 9.85 39.81 -25.37
C GLY A 16 10.29 39.23 -26.72
N LEU A 17 10.37 37.89 -26.75
CA LEU A 17 10.80 37.03 -27.87
C LEU A 17 12.29 37.22 -28.26
N SER A 18 13.11 36.19 -28.43
CA SER A 18 12.77 34.85 -28.94
C SER A 18 13.87 33.83 -28.62
N ALA A 19 13.49 32.60 -28.28
CA ALA A 19 14.40 31.48 -28.04
C ALA A 19 14.91 30.90 -29.38
N LEU A 20 15.86 31.58 -30.03
CA LEU A 20 16.36 31.14 -31.35
C LEU A 20 17.79 31.60 -31.72
N LEU A 21 18.68 31.82 -30.74
CA LEU A 21 20.02 32.39 -31.01
C LEU A 21 21.22 31.83 -30.19
N LEU A 22 21.09 30.63 -29.60
CA LEU A 22 22.21 29.91 -28.93
C LEU A 22 22.52 28.53 -29.54
N ARG A 23 22.38 28.39 -30.88
CA ARG A 23 22.74 27.16 -31.62
C ARG A 23 23.70 27.34 -32.79
N ARG A 24 24.31 28.53 -32.95
CA ARG A 24 25.31 28.81 -34.00
C ARG A 24 26.37 29.82 -33.52
N LEU A 25 27.39 29.34 -32.80
CA LEU A 25 28.70 30.01 -32.65
C LEU A 25 29.71 29.08 -31.94
N CYS A 26 29.99 27.93 -32.56
CA CYS A 26 31.13 27.06 -32.20
C CYS A 26 31.58 26.24 -33.42
N ALA A 27 31.96 26.94 -34.48
CA ALA A 27 32.67 26.40 -35.63
C ALA A 27 33.57 27.49 -36.20
N VAL A 28 34.75 27.10 -36.71
CA VAL A 28 35.80 27.98 -37.26
C VAL A 28 36.52 28.85 -36.21
N PHE A 29 37.55 28.28 -35.60
CA PHE A 29 38.94 28.77 -35.79
C PHE A 29 39.92 27.68 -35.36
N GLY A 30 40.75 27.22 -36.29
CA GLY A 30 41.83 26.28 -36.01
C GLY A 30 43.18 26.96 -36.16
N THR A 31 44.02 26.89 -35.12
CA THR A 31 45.45 27.21 -35.20
C THR A 31 46.26 26.24 -34.35
N SER A 32 46.94 25.33 -35.04
CA SER A 32 48.30 24.85 -34.79
C SER A 32 48.88 25.04 -33.37
N GLY A 33 48.73 24.02 -32.52
CA GLY A 33 49.47 23.87 -31.26
C GLY A 33 50.03 22.45 -31.13
N LEU A 34 51.36 22.33 -31.01
CA LEU A 34 52.04 21.03 -30.84
C LEU A 34 51.75 20.43 -29.46
N LEU A 35 50.83 19.47 -29.40
CA LEU A 35 50.66 18.60 -28.22
C LEU A 35 51.64 17.42 -28.30
N PRO A 36 52.50 17.19 -27.29
CA PRO A 36 53.37 16.03 -27.29
C PRO A 36 52.54 14.75 -27.15
N ARG A 37 52.93 13.71 -27.89
CA ARG A 37 52.40 12.34 -27.72
C ARG A 37 52.76 11.82 -26.32
N ALA A 38 51.92 12.11 -25.33
CA ALA A 38 51.92 11.41 -24.07
C ALA A 38 51.57 9.94 -24.35
N ARG A 39 52.59 9.08 -24.31
CA ARG A 39 52.46 7.64 -24.50
C ARG A 39 51.83 7.07 -23.23
N GLN A 40 50.49 7.14 -23.15
CA GLN A 40 49.73 6.85 -21.93
C GLN A 40 49.74 5.35 -21.64
N ARG A 41 50.86 4.89 -21.09
CA ARG A 41 51.06 3.56 -20.54
C ARG A 41 50.50 3.56 -19.11
N SER A 42 49.18 3.70 -18.98
CA SER A 42 48.51 3.55 -17.69
C SER A 42 48.60 2.09 -17.26
N SER A 43 49.60 1.79 -16.44
CA SER A 43 49.50 0.69 -15.48
C SER A 43 48.26 0.99 -14.64
N SER A 44 47.19 0.23 -14.83
CA SER A 44 46.02 0.26 -13.94
C SER A 44 46.39 -0.46 -12.65
N THR A 45 47.23 0.18 -11.85
CA THR A 45 47.46 -0.21 -10.46
C THR A 45 46.16 0.12 -9.73
N TYR A 46 45.41 -0.91 -9.33
CA TYR A 46 44.17 -0.75 -8.57
C TYR A 46 44.52 -0.38 -7.12
N GLU A 47 44.97 0.85 -6.91
CA GLU A 47 45.34 1.36 -5.60
C GLU A 47 44.09 1.56 -4.75
N ILE A 48 44.08 0.94 -3.58
CA ILE A 48 43.09 1.17 -2.52
C ILE A 48 43.12 2.67 -2.16
N ARG A 49 41.97 3.33 -2.26
CA ARG A 49 41.81 4.71 -1.79
C ARG A 49 41.69 4.75 -0.28
N ASP A 50 42.13 5.86 0.31
CA ASP A 50 41.93 6.21 1.72
C ASP A 50 42.31 5.12 2.74
N THR A 51 43.44 4.45 2.47
CA THR A 51 44.08 3.40 3.31
C THR A 51 44.27 3.73 4.79
N HIS A 52 44.16 5.01 5.18
CA HIS A 52 44.30 5.48 6.56
C HIS A 52 43.03 5.32 7.40
N LEU A 53 41.89 4.99 6.78
CA LEU A 53 40.59 4.79 7.45
C LEU A 53 40.30 3.31 7.76
N VAL A 54 41.16 2.39 7.32
CA VAL A 54 40.96 0.93 7.46
C VAL A 54 42.01 0.35 8.39
N GLU A 55 41.63 -0.58 9.27
CA GLU A 55 42.56 -1.29 10.13
C GLU A 55 43.65 -2.02 9.32
N GLU A 56 44.89 -1.99 9.82
CA GLU A 56 46.07 -2.48 9.09
C GLU A 56 45.96 -3.97 8.70
N SER A 57 45.38 -4.80 9.58
CA SER A 57 45.09 -6.23 9.37
C SER A 57 44.08 -6.48 8.24
N VAL A 58 43.03 -5.67 8.19
CA VAL A 58 42.00 -5.72 7.12
C VAL A 58 42.60 -5.22 5.81
N LEU A 59 43.42 -4.17 5.86
CA LEU A 59 44.12 -3.63 4.70
C LEU A 59 45.11 -4.63 4.09
N GLU A 60 45.85 -5.41 4.88
CA GLU A 60 46.68 -6.52 4.38
C GLU A 60 45.85 -7.59 3.66
N THR A 61 44.73 -7.98 4.26
CA THR A 61 43.81 -8.96 3.66
C THR A 61 43.23 -8.45 2.33
N LEU A 62 42.86 -7.17 2.27
CA LEU A 62 42.36 -6.52 1.04
C LEU A 62 43.44 -6.43 -0.04
N LYS A 63 44.69 -6.08 0.31
CA LYS A 63 45.82 -6.07 -0.65
C LYS A 63 46.03 -7.44 -1.32
N VAL A 64 45.90 -8.54 -0.58
CA VAL A 64 45.99 -9.89 -1.13
C VAL A 64 44.79 -10.22 -2.03
N LYS A 65 43.57 -9.85 -1.62
CA LYS A 65 42.35 -10.07 -2.42
C LYS A 65 42.26 -9.20 -3.69
N ALA A 66 42.91 -8.04 -3.69
CA ALA A 66 42.96 -7.09 -4.81
C ALA A 66 44.18 -7.28 -5.74
N ASP A 67 44.99 -8.33 -5.57
CA ASP A 67 46.05 -8.65 -6.53
C ASP A 67 45.46 -9.27 -7.81
N PHE A 68 45.27 -8.41 -8.82
CA PHE A 68 44.76 -8.81 -10.12
C PHE A 68 45.87 -9.15 -11.14
N HIS A 69 47.16 -9.16 -10.79
CA HIS A 69 48.26 -9.31 -11.75
C HIS A 69 48.21 -10.61 -12.58
N ASN A 70 47.72 -11.70 -12.00
CA ASN A 70 47.53 -13.00 -12.67
C ASN A 70 46.06 -13.47 -12.65
N PHE A 71 45.12 -12.58 -12.33
CA PHE A 71 43.72 -12.94 -12.15
C PHE A 71 43.01 -13.19 -13.49
N LYS A 72 42.23 -14.28 -13.56
CA LYS A 72 41.33 -14.56 -14.67
C LYS A 72 39.89 -14.37 -14.21
N PRO A 73 39.14 -13.40 -14.76
CA PRO A 73 37.74 -13.20 -14.43
C PRO A 73 36.91 -14.47 -14.61
N ARG A 74 35.97 -14.69 -13.69
CA ARG A 74 34.94 -15.73 -13.75
C ARG A 74 33.60 -15.06 -14.09
N PRO A 75 32.62 -15.79 -14.64
CA PRO A 75 31.26 -15.27 -14.75
C PRO A 75 30.77 -14.85 -13.36
N PHE A 76 30.15 -13.67 -13.30
CA PHE A 76 29.68 -13.03 -12.07
C PHE A 76 28.19 -12.69 -12.21
N ASN A 77 27.42 -12.86 -11.14
CA ASN A 77 26.00 -12.56 -11.09
C ASN A 77 25.67 -11.99 -9.71
N MET A 78 25.04 -10.82 -9.66
CA MET A 78 24.70 -10.13 -8.40
C MET A 78 23.86 -11.00 -7.45
N ARG A 79 22.95 -11.83 -7.98
CA ARG A 79 22.12 -12.72 -7.14
C ARG A 79 22.93 -13.84 -6.50
N GLU A 80 23.88 -14.43 -7.22
CA GLU A 80 24.80 -15.44 -6.68
C GLU A 80 25.78 -14.82 -5.67
N PHE A 81 26.17 -13.56 -5.90
CA PHE A 81 26.94 -12.78 -4.97
C PHE A 81 26.21 -12.57 -3.64
N TYR A 82 25.05 -11.89 -3.62
CA TYR A 82 24.30 -11.66 -2.37
C TYR A 82 23.90 -12.96 -1.66
N ASP A 83 23.57 -14.03 -2.38
CA ASP A 83 23.23 -15.32 -1.74
C ASP A 83 24.44 -15.96 -1.04
N ARG A 84 25.65 -15.81 -1.59
CA ARG A 84 26.88 -16.35 -0.98
C ARG A 84 27.49 -15.42 0.08
N SER A 85 27.48 -14.10 -0.13
CA SER A 85 28.18 -13.14 0.74
C SER A 85 27.28 -12.49 1.79
N GLY A 86 25.96 -12.57 1.65
CA GLY A 86 25.04 -12.11 2.68
C GLY A 86 25.06 -13.04 3.90
N HIS A 87 24.88 -12.47 5.10
CA HIS A 87 24.94 -13.19 6.37
C HIS A 87 24.08 -14.47 6.40
N SER A 88 24.58 -15.48 7.09
CA SER A 88 23.93 -16.78 7.25
C SER A 88 23.03 -16.77 8.47
N ILE A 89 21.71 -16.94 8.30
CA ILE A 89 20.77 -17.09 9.44
C ILE A 89 21.14 -18.24 10.38
N ARG A 90 21.87 -19.26 9.90
CA ARG A 90 22.36 -20.37 10.73
C ARG A 90 23.47 -19.97 11.71
N GLU A 91 24.14 -18.86 11.46
CA GLU A 91 25.24 -18.33 12.27
C GLU A 91 24.75 -17.16 13.12
N MET A 92 23.93 -16.27 12.54
CA MET A 92 23.27 -15.19 13.29
C MET A 92 22.32 -15.72 14.38
N LEU A 93 21.56 -16.80 14.13
CA LEU A 93 20.49 -17.26 15.01
C LEU A 93 21.02 -18.11 16.18
N LEU A 94 21.34 -17.45 17.29
CA LEU A 94 21.85 -18.08 18.52
C LEU A 94 20.75 -18.80 19.34
N SER A 95 19.50 -18.32 19.25
CA SER A 95 18.32 -18.91 19.88
C SER A 95 17.05 -18.40 19.21
N CYS A 96 16.05 -19.27 19.05
CA CYS A 96 14.74 -18.94 18.49
C CYS A 96 13.66 -19.63 19.31
N ARG A 97 12.64 -18.88 19.71
CA ARG A 97 11.49 -19.44 20.43
C ARG A 97 10.18 -18.79 19.98
N TYR A 98 9.20 -19.61 19.62
CA TYR A 98 7.84 -19.17 19.32
C TYR A 98 6.84 -19.84 20.27
N ARG A 99 6.08 -19.04 21.02
CA ARG A 99 5.12 -19.53 22.05
C ARG A 99 5.74 -20.56 23.02
N GLY A 100 6.99 -20.34 23.42
CA GLY A 100 7.75 -21.24 24.29
C GLY A 100 8.38 -22.47 23.61
N SER A 101 8.04 -22.75 22.34
CA SER A 101 8.63 -23.86 21.56
C SER A 101 9.87 -23.39 20.82
N GLU A 102 10.93 -24.21 20.78
CA GLU A 102 12.14 -23.89 20.03
C GLU A 102 11.87 -23.87 18.51
N CYS A 103 12.41 -22.87 17.81
CA CYS A 103 12.39 -22.79 16.35
C CYS A 103 13.83 -22.85 15.79
N SER A 104 13.92 -23.05 14.48
CA SER A 104 15.16 -23.33 13.76
C SER A 104 15.43 -22.32 12.66
N ALA A 105 16.65 -22.31 12.14
CA ALA A 105 17.00 -21.56 10.94
C ALA A 105 16.21 -22.01 9.69
N GLU A 106 15.57 -23.18 9.70
CA GLU A 106 14.75 -23.68 8.59
C GLU A 106 13.32 -23.11 8.61
N ASP A 107 12.91 -22.47 9.71
CA ASP A 107 11.63 -21.76 9.84
C ASP A 107 11.65 -20.36 9.20
N PHE A 108 12.84 -19.91 8.77
CA PHE A 108 13.08 -18.65 8.09
C PHE A 108 13.23 -18.87 6.58
N ARG A 109 12.41 -18.19 5.78
CA ARG A 109 12.54 -18.16 4.32
C ARG A 109 13.50 -17.06 3.89
N VAL A 110 14.41 -17.36 2.97
CA VAL A 110 15.30 -16.37 2.34
C VAL A 110 14.47 -15.48 1.41
N ILE A 111 14.64 -14.17 1.57
CA ILE A 111 14.08 -13.12 0.71
C ILE A 111 15.20 -12.17 0.31
N PHE A 112 15.07 -11.51 -0.85
CA PHE A 112 16.01 -10.47 -1.26
C PHE A 112 15.32 -9.11 -1.16
N THR A 113 16.00 -8.12 -0.59
CA THR A 113 15.52 -6.74 -0.45
C THR A 113 16.61 -5.76 -0.94
N ARG A 114 16.40 -4.44 -0.79
CA ARG A 114 17.48 -3.46 -1.06
C ARG A 114 18.71 -3.65 -0.17
N TYR A 115 18.58 -4.28 1.00
CA TYR A 115 19.71 -4.68 1.87
C TYR A 115 20.36 -6.02 1.48
N GLY A 116 20.02 -6.61 0.33
CA GLY A 116 20.53 -7.90 -0.09
C GLY A 116 19.77 -9.06 0.56
N LYS A 117 20.48 -10.00 1.18
CA LYS A 117 19.94 -11.25 1.72
C LYS A 117 19.26 -11.03 3.08
N CYS A 118 17.95 -11.26 3.13
CA CYS A 118 17.14 -11.11 4.33
C CYS A 118 16.32 -12.38 4.62
N PHE A 119 15.66 -12.41 5.79
CA PHE A 119 14.97 -13.60 6.29
C PHE A 119 13.56 -13.26 6.81
N SER A 120 12.55 -13.99 6.35
CA SER A 120 11.17 -13.87 6.81
C SER A 120 10.73 -15.09 7.60
N PHE A 121 10.22 -14.85 8.81
CA PHE A 121 9.57 -15.85 9.64
C PHE A 121 8.05 -15.91 9.34
N ASN A 122 7.43 -17.09 9.45
CA ASN A 122 5.97 -17.28 9.32
C ASN A 122 5.34 -16.71 8.02
N THR A 123 5.94 -17.04 6.85
CA THR A 123 5.45 -16.57 5.54
C THR A 123 4.18 -17.25 5.04
N GLY A 124 3.77 -18.39 5.60
CA GLY A 124 2.63 -19.19 5.12
C GLY A 124 2.83 -19.87 3.76
N GLN A 125 4.05 -19.80 3.20
CA GLN A 125 4.40 -20.38 1.90
C GLN A 125 4.96 -21.81 2.07
N ASP A 126 5.22 -22.50 0.95
CA ASP A 126 5.82 -23.85 0.91
C ASP A 126 5.00 -24.93 1.65
N GLY A 127 3.67 -24.75 1.74
CA GLY A 127 2.75 -25.70 2.38
C GLY A 127 2.76 -25.68 3.91
N ARG A 128 3.47 -24.73 4.54
CA ARG A 128 3.49 -24.57 5.99
C ARG A 128 2.26 -23.78 6.47
N PRO A 129 1.53 -24.24 7.50
CA PRO A 129 0.39 -23.50 8.04
C PRO A 129 0.85 -22.23 8.76
N LEU A 130 0.02 -21.18 8.68
CA LEU A 130 0.25 -19.93 9.42
C LEU A 130 0.25 -20.18 10.94
N LEU A 131 1.27 -19.64 11.61
CA LEU A 131 1.40 -19.71 13.06
C LEU A 131 0.44 -18.73 13.72
N VAL A 132 -0.38 -19.24 14.64
CA VAL A 132 -1.35 -18.46 15.41
C VAL A 132 -0.93 -18.35 16.88
N THR A 133 -1.24 -17.22 17.51
CA THR A 133 -1.11 -17.04 18.97
C THR A 133 -2.48 -16.89 19.64
N THR A 134 -2.58 -17.40 20.87
CA THR A 134 -3.85 -17.54 21.60
C THR A 134 -3.82 -16.89 22.98
N LYS A 135 -2.76 -16.11 23.28
CA LYS A 135 -2.55 -15.33 24.51
C LYS A 135 -1.62 -14.14 24.17
N GLY A 136 -1.84 -12.99 24.81
CA GLY A 136 -0.93 -11.85 24.73
C GLY A 136 0.34 -12.04 25.57
N GLY A 137 1.26 -11.08 25.48
CA GLY A 137 2.50 -10.98 26.25
C GLY A 137 3.67 -11.81 25.72
N MET A 138 4.89 -11.37 26.09
CA MET A 138 6.19 -11.82 25.56
C MET A 138 6.34 -13.34 25.37
N GLY A 139 5.97 -14.17 26.34
CA GLY A 139 6.12 -15.63 26.26
C GLY A 139 5.24 -16.34 25.21
N ASN A 140 4.27 -15.62 24.62
CA ASN A 140 3.37 -16.12 23.57
C ASN A 140 3.68 -15.52 22.19
N GLY A 141 4.79 -14.78 22.06
CA GLY A 141 5.28 -14.21 20.83
C GLY A 141 6.42 -15.00 20.18
N LEU A 142 7.22 -14.29 19.38
CA LEU A 142 8.50 -14.71 18.83
C LEU A 142 9.63 -14.04 19.62
N GLU A 143 10.59 -14.82 20.10
CA GLU A 143 11.79 -14.39 20.82
C GLU A 143 13.02 -14.88 20.04
N LEU A 144 13.85 -13.96 19.57
CA LEU A 144 15.07 -14.24 18.82
C LEU A 144 16.28 -13.71 19.60
N MET A 145 17.34 -14.50 19.70
CA MET A 145 18.67 -14.02 20.09
C MET A 145 19.55 -14.07 18.84
N LEU A 146 20.04 -12.92 18.41
CA LEU A 146 20.80 -12.75 17.18
C LEU A 146 22.20 -12.21 17.45
N ASP A 147 23.18 -12.74 16.72
CA ASP A 147 24.52 -12.20 16.56
C ASP A 147 24.57 -11.41 15.25
N ILE A 148 24.97 -10.13 15.28
CA ILE A 148 25.09 -9.31 14.06
C ILE A 148 26.44 -9.44 13.36
N GLN A 149 27.43 -10.11 13.95
CA GLN A 149 28.74 -10.37 13.32
C GLN A 149 29.43 -9.09 12.79
N GLN A 150 29.65 -8.06 13.62
CA GLN A 150 30.39 -6.85 13.21
C GLN A 150 31.83 -7.15 12.75
N ASP A 151 32.39 -8.30 13.13
CA ASP A 151 33.68 -8.81 12.63
C ASP A 151 33.67 -9.20 11.13
N GLU A 152 32.49 -9.33 10.51
CA GLU A 152 32.33 -9.60 9.07
C GLU A 152 31.89 -8.37 8.26
N TYR A 153 31.67 -7.22 8.91
CA TYR A 153 31.23 -6.00 8.23
C TYR A 153 32.28 -5.48 7.24
N LEU A 154 31.81 -4.92 6.12
CA LEU A 154 32.69 -4.32 5.12
C LEU A 154 33.31 -3.02 5.68
N PRO A 155 34.65 -2.83 5.56
CA PRO A 155 35.29 -1.61 6.03
C PRO A 155 34.87 -0.41 5.17
N VAL A 156 34.40 0.66 5.82
CA VAL A 156 33.91 1.86 5.13
C VAL A 156 35.03 2.87 4.95
N TRP A 157 35.42 3.09 3.69
CA TRP A 157 36.47 4.04 3.26
C TRP A 157 35.96 5.16 2.33
N GLY A 158 34.64 5.27 2.16
CA GLY A 158 34.00 6.26 1.29
C GLY A 158 32.48 6.13 1.33
N GLU A 159 31.78 7.18 0.92
CA GLU A 159 30.32 7.22 0.89
C GLU A 159 29.79 6.60 -0.43
N THR A 160 28.94 5.59 -0.29
CA THR A 160 28.15 4.95 -1.34
C THR A 160 26.82 4.47 -0.75
N ASP A 161 25.79 4.27 -1.58
CA ASP A 161 24.45 3.90 -1.11
C ASP A 161 24.38 2.49 -0.50
N GLU A 162 25.36 1.62 -0.79
CA GLU A 162 25.53 0.30 -0.18
C GLU A 162 26.31 0.32 1.16
N THR A 163 26.99 1.41 1.51
CA THR A 163 27.81 1.50 2.74
C THR A 163 27.07 2.19 3.88
N SER A 164 26.65 1.43 4.90
CA SER A 164 25.99 1.95 6.10
C SER A 164 26.96 2.14 7.27
N PHE A 165 26.84 3.27 7.98
CA PHE A 165 27.52 3.52 9.26
C PHE A 165 26.79 2.92 10.49
N GLU A 166 25.63 2.28 10.28
CA GLU A 166 24.76 1.74 11.33
C GLU A 166 25.14 0.29 11.66
N ALA A 167 25.14 -0.06 12.96
CA ALA A 167 25.30 -1.44 13.43
C ALA A 167 24.02 -1.92 14.15
N GLY A 168 23.51 -3.07 13.75
CA GLY A 168 22.21 -3.61 14.17
C GLY A 168 21.46 -4.24 13.00
N ILE A 169 20.17 -4.51 13.19
CA ILE A 169 19.28 -5.05 12.15
C ILE A 169 18.11 -4.10 11.90
N LYS A 170 17.56 -4.13 10.68
CA LYS A 170 16.23 -3.59 10.41
C LYS A 170 15.22 -4.72 10.41
N VAL A 171 13.99 -4.41 10.84
CA VAL A 171 12.89 -5.36 10.99
C VAL A 171 11.61 -4.73 10.46
N GLN A 172 10.83 -5.48 9.69
CA GLN A 172 9.48 -5.09 9.30
C GLN A 172 8.49 -6.16 9.76
N ILE A 173 7.38 -5.72 10.34
CA ILE A 173 6.23 -6.58 10.66
C ILE A 173 5.14 -6.22 9.64
N HIS A 174 4.74 -7.20 8.83
CA HIS A 174 3.79 -7.03 7.73
C HIS A 174 2.85 -8.23 7.63
N ASN A 175 1.77 -8.09 6.87
CA ASN A 175 0.87 -9.21 6.56
C ASN A 175 1.53 -10.17 5.55
N GLN A 176 1.19 -11.46 5.56
CA GLN A 176 1.80 -12.45 4.66
C GLN A 176 1.49 -12.19 3.18
N ASP A 177 0.35 -11.56 2.88
CA ASP A 177 -0.04 -11.18 1.51
C ASP A 177 0.70 -9.93 0.98
N GLU A 178 1.46 -9.22 1.84
CA GLU A 178 2.21 -8.02 1.47
C GLU A 178 3.72 -8.33 1.38
N PRO A 179 4.40 -8.00 0.27
CA PRO A 179 5.85 -8.17 0.17
C PRO A 179 6.61 -7.18 1.06
N PRO A 180 7.79 -7.56 1.58
CA PRO A 180 8.60 -6.71 2.44
C PRO A 180 9.18 -5.51 1.68
N PHE A 181 9.14 -4.35 2.33
CA PHE A 181 9.66 -3.07 1.85
C PHE A 181 10.41 -2.37 3.00
N ILE A 182 11.37 -3.13 3.54
CA ILE A 182 12.07 -2.92 4.81
C ILE A 182 12.94 -1.66 4.86
N ASP A 183 13.38 -1.19 3.70
CA ASP A 183 14.17 0.02 3.50
C ASP A 183 13.42 1.31 3.83
N GLN A 184 12.09 1.32 3.66
CA GLN A 184 11.23 2.48 3.96
C GLN A 184 10.27 2.22 5.13
N LEU A 185 9.81 0.98 5.34
CA LEU A 185 8.81 0.64 6.37
C LEU A 185 9.40 -0.11 7.58
N GLY A 186 10.69 -0.46 7.54
CA GLY A 186 11.38 -1.14 8.63
C GLY A 186 11.75 -0.23 9.80
N PHE A 187 11.89 -0.80 10.99
CA PHE A 187 12.45 -0.14 12.17
C PHE A 187 13.79 -0.78 12.55
N GLY A 188 14.70 0.00 13.13
CA GLY A 188 16.00 -0.48 13.59
C GLY A 188 15.95 -1.14 14.97
N VAL A 189 16.78 -2.16 15.18
CA VAL A 189 17.02 -2.85 16.46
C VAL A 189 18.52 -2.89 16.69
N ALA A 190 18.96 -2.36 17.83
CA ALA A 190 20.38 -2.16 18.16
C ALA A 190 20.99 -3.36 18.93
N PRO A 191 22.29 -3.66 18.74
CA PRO A 191 23.03 -4.60 19.59
C PRO A 191 23.16 -4.10 21.02
N GLY A 192 23.39 -5.03 21.97
CA GLY A 192 23.48 -4.72 23.40
C GLY A 192 22.14 -4.46 24.08
N PHE A 193 21.03 -4.69 23.38
CA PHE A 193 19.67 -4.53 23.91
C PHE A 193 18.79 -5.76 23.65
N GLN A 194 17.87 -5.99 24.60
CA GLN A 194 16.68 -6.80 24.40
C GLN A 194 15.53 -5.82 24.10
N THR A 195 15.00 -5.88 22.88
CA THR A 195 13.95 -4.99 22.38
C THR A 195 12.62 -5.73 22.36
N PHE A 196 11.68 -5.22 23.15
CA PHE A 196 10.28 -5.66 23.20
C PHE A 196 9.46 -4.83 22.22
N VAL A 197 8.81 -5.50 21.28
CA VAL A 197 7.92 -4.92 20.27
C VAL A 197 6.50 -5.41 20.57
N SER A 198 5.76 -4.61 21.33
CA SER A 198 4.36 -4.85 21.64
C SER A 198 3.52 -4.48 20.43
N CYS A 199 2.78 -5.45 19.89
CA CYS A 199 2.03 -5.32 18.64
C CYS A 199 0.52 -5.29 18.88
N GLN A 200 -0.20 -4.56 18.03
CA GLN A 200 -1.65 -4.57 17.94
C GLN A 200 -2.08 -4.71 16.48
N GLU A 201 -2.95 -5.68 16.18
CA GLU A 201 -3.51 -5.85 14.84
C GLU A 201 -4.57 -4.76 14.58
N GLN A 202 -4.42 -3.99 13.51
CA GLN A 202 -5.35 -2.97 13.07
C GLN A 202 -5.89 -3.33 11.69
N ARG A 203 -7.22 -3.43 11.54
CA ARG A 203 -7.90 -3.68 10.27
C ARG A 203 -8.55 -2.38 9.80
N LEU A 204 -8.01 -1.82 8.72
CA LEU A 204 -8.48 -0.59 8.12
C LEU A 204 -9.36 -0.92 6.91
N VAL A 205 -10.58 -0.40 6.90
CA VAL A 205 -11.55 -0.57 5.81
C VAL A 205 -11.92 0.79 5.25
N TYR A 206 -11.52 1.04 4.01
CA TYR A 206 -11.74 2.29 3.29
C TYR A 206 -12.96 2.19 2.37
N LEU A 207 -13.55 3.33 2.02
CA LEU A 207 -14.65 3.40 1.05
C LEU A 207 -14.14 3.72 -0.35
N PRO A 208 -14.67 3.04 -1.40
CA PRO A 208 -14.30 3.32 -2.78
C PRO A 208 -14.96 4.60 -3.31
N PRO A 209 -14.54 5.08 -4.49
CA PRO A 209 -15.17 6.24 -5.13
C PRO A 209 -16.68 6.00 -5.33
N PRO A 210 -17.54 7.01 -5.11
CA PRO A 210 -17.24 8.43 -4.87
C PRO A 210 -17.11 8.85 -3.39
N TRP A 211 -17.03 7.92 -2.43
CA TRP A 211 -17.00 8.26 -0.99
C TRP A 211 -15.58 8.41 -0.42
N GLY A 212 -14.59 7.79 -1.06
CA GLY A 212 -13.17 7.85 -0.73
C GLY A 212 -12.34 7.26 -1.87
N ASP A 213 -11.03 7.21 -1.71
CA ASP A 213 -10.10 6.79 -2.76
C ASP A 213 -9.41 5.47 -2.38
N CYS A 214 -10.08 4.35 -2.68
CA CYS A 214 -9.51 3.02 -2.49
C CYS A 214 -9.81 2.05 -3.64
N LYS A 215 -8.85 1.16 -3.90
CA LYS A 215 -8.91 0.14 -4.94
C LYS A 215 -9.54 -1.15 -4.41
N VAL A 216 -10.60 -1.59 -5.10
CA VAL A 216 -11.33 -2.85 -4.82
C VAL A 216 -10.84 -3.98 -5.74
N THR A 217 -10.28 -3.64 -6.91
CA THR A 217 -9.89 -4.64 -7.91
C THR A 217 -8.63 -5.41 -7.47
N PRO A 218 -8.57 -6.73 -7.74
CA PRO A 218 -7.34 -7.50 -7.57
C PRO A 218 -6.22 -6.93 -8.45
N MET A 219 -4.98 -7.29 -8.12
CA MET A 219 -3.81 -6.82 -8.85
C MET A 219 -3.76 -7.43 -10.25
N ASP A 220 -3.53 -6.60 -11.26
CA ASP A 220 -3.26 -7.03 -12.64
C ASP A 220 -1.74 -6.99 -12.84
N SER A 221 -1.05 -7.95 -12.22
CA SER A 221 0.41 -8.12 -12.26
C SER A 221 0.73 -9.60 -12.40
N GLU A 222 1.78 -9.91 -13.14
CA GLU A 222 2.28 -11.28 -13.31
C GLU A 222 3.07 -11.77 -12.08
N PHE A 223 3.32 -10.91 -11.09
CA PHE A 223 4.28 -11.19 -10.00
C PHE A 223 3.66 -11.38 -8.61
N PHE A 224 2.47 -10.84 -8.34
CA PHE A 224 1.85 -10.86 -7.01
C PHE A 224 0.34 -11.15 -7.10
N ASP A 225 -0.14 -12.16 -6.37
CA ASP A 225 -1.55 -12.56 -6.35
C ASP A 225 -2.46 -11.54 -5.64
N ALA A 226 -1.91 -10.80 -4.68
CA ALA A 226 -2.65 -9.87 -3.82
C ALA A 226 -2.20 -8.42 -4.04
N TYR A 227 -3.17 -7.50 -4.13
CA TYR A 227 -2.88 -6.07 -4.23
C TYR A 227 -2.51 -5.48 -2.87
N SER A 228 -1.29 -4.98 -2.75
CA SER A 228 -0.84 -4.14 -1.63
C SER A 228 -0.09 -2.91 -2.15
N ILE A 229 0.14 -1.93 -1.27
CA ILE A 229 0.87 -0.71 -1.63
C ILE A 229 2.33 -1.06 -1.96
N SER A 230 2.96 -1.92 -1.15
CA SER A 230 4.33 -2.40 -1.42
C SER A 230 4.43 -3.24 -2.70
N ALA A 231 3.45 -4.11 -2.98
CA ALA A 231 3.43 -4.88 -4.22
C ALA A 231 3.33 -3.97 -5.46
N CYS A 232 2.42 -2.99 -5.43
CA CYS A 232 2.25 -2.00 -6.50
C CYS A 232 3.53 -1.18 -6.75
N ARG A 233 4.22 -0.76 -5.69
CA ARG A 233 5.48 0.00 -5.82
C ARG A 233 6.61 -0.84 -6.39
N ILE A 234 6.81 -2.06 -5.88
CA ILE A 234 7.84 -2.97 -6.40
C ILE A 234 7.58 -3.30 -7.87
N ASP A 235 6.33 -3.52 -8.27
CA ASP A 235 5.93 -3.74 -9.66
C ASP A 235 6.26 -2.51 -10.55
N CYS A 236 5.90 -1.30 -10.09
CA CYS A 236 6.19 -0.06 -10.81
C CYS A 236 7.70 0.23 -10.95
N GLU A 237 8.46 0.11 -9.86
CA GLU A 237 9.92 0.26 -9.83
C GLU A 237 10.59 -0.76 -10.75
N THR A 238 10.13 -2.03 -10.73
CA THR A 238 10.64 -3.10 -11.62
C THR A 238 10.38 -2.78 -13.08
N ARG A 239 9.15 -2.39 -13.43
CA ARG A 239 8.76 -2.06 -14.81
C ARG A 239 9.55 -0.86 -15.34
N TYR A 240 9.70 0.19 -14.54
CA TYR A 240 10.50 1.37 -14.90
C TYR A 240 11.96 1.02 -15.17
N LEU A 241 12.56 0.18 -14.32
CA LEU A 241 13.96 -0.23 -14.46
C LEU A 241 14.18 -1.13 -15.69
N VAL A 242 13.23 -2.02 -15.98
CA VAL A 242 13.27 -2.87 -17.18
C VAL A 242 13.08 -2.04 -18.45
N GLU A 243 12.15 -1.08 -18.46
CA GLU A 243 11.94 -0.17 -19.60
C GLU A 243 13.16 0.70 -19.92
N ASN A 244 13.86 1.23 -18.89
CA ASN A 244 15.00 2.15 -19.07
C ASN A 244 16.37 1.47 -19.14
N CYS A 245 16.64 0.51 -18.26
CA CYS A 245 17.97 -0.13 -18.12
C CYS A 245 18.03 -1.55 -18.71
N ASN A 246 16.91 -2.11 -19.19
CA ASN A 246 16.81 -3.48 -19.75
C ASN A 246 17.28 -4.59 -18.78
N CYS A 247 17.27 -4.31 -17.48
CA CYS A 247 17.66 -5.23 -16.42
C CYS A 247 16.87 -4.91 -15.14
N ARG A 248 16.91 -5.82 -14.17
CA ARG A 248 16.29 -5.63 -12.85
C ARG A 248 17.30 -5.82 -11.72
N MET A 249 17.03 -5.21 -10.57
CA MET A 249 17.79 -5.47 -9.35
C MET A 249 17.51 -6.88 -8.79
N VAL A 250 18.32 -7.34 -7.83
CA VAL A 250 18.23 -8.70 -7.27
C VAL A 250 16.95 -8.95 -6.46
N HIS A 251 16.40 -7.91 -5.83
CA HIS A 251 15.16 -7.98 -5.04
C HIS A 251 13.87 -7.86 -5.88
N MET A 252 13.98 -7.38 -7.11
CA MET A 252 12.84 -7.16 -8.00
C MET A 252 12.32 -8.49 -8.57
N PRO A 253 11.00 -8.71 -8.69
CA PRO A 253 10.42 -9.91 -9.29
C PRO A 253 10.64 -9.99 -10.82
N GLY A 254 10.09 -11.04 -11.43
CA GLY A 254 10.06 -11.24 -12.88
C GLY A 254 11.27 -11.96 -13.49
N ASP A 255 11.23 -12.13 -14.81
CA ASP A 255 12.18 -12.95 -15.59
C ASP A 255 13.28 -12.14 -16.31
N ALA A 256 13.26 -10.81 -16.18
CA ALA A 256 14.31 -9.94 -16.72
C ALA A 256 15.71 -10.33 -16.17
N PRO A 257 16.79 -10.09 -16.92
CA PRO A 257 18.14 -10.37 -16.45
C PRO A 257 18.50 -9.46 -15.25
N HIS A 258 19.28 -10.00 -14.32
CA HIS A 258 19.84 -9.19 -13.22
C HIS A 258 20.88 -8.20 -13.77
N CYS A 259 20.81 -6.94 -13.30
CA CYS A 259 21.78 -5.90 -13.67
C CYS A 259 23.22 -6.29 -13.26
N THR A 260 24.20 -5.92 -14.09
CA THR A 260 25.63 -6.02 -13.75
C THR A 260 26.05 -4.90 -12.78
N PRO A 261 27.18 -5.01 -12.05
CA PRO A 261 27.69 -3.92 -11.22
C PRO A 261 27.91 -2.59 -11.96
N GLU A 262 28.23 -2.64 -13.25
CA GLU A 262 28.35 -1.47 -14.12
C GLU A 262 26.97 -0.85 -14.37
N GLN A 263 25.97 -1.67 -14.71
CA GLN A 263 24.58 -1.20 -14.92
C GLN A 263 23.92 -0.66 -13.64
N TYR A 264 24.26 -1.22 -12.48
CA TYR A 264 23.81 -0.69 -11.18
C TYR A 264 24.19 0.79 -11.08
N LYS A 265 25.51 1.05 -11.10
CA LYS A 265 26.08 2.39 -10.94
C LYS A 265 25.76 3.37 -12.08
N GLU A 266 25.74 2.91 -13.33
CA GLU A 266 25.57 3.80 -14.49
C GLU A 266 24.10 4.06 -14.85
N CYS A 267 23.16 3.19 -14.45
CA CYS A 267 21.76 3.28 -14.86
C CYS A 267 20.79 3.05 -13.70
N ALA A 268 20.92 1.94 -12.96
CA ALA A 268 19.87 1.50 -12.06
C ALA A 268 19.70 2.41 -10.83
N ASP A 269 20.79 2.77 -10.16
CA ASP A 269 20.73 3.61 -8.96
C ASP A 269 20.27 5.04 -9.33
N PRO A 270 20.86 5.73 -10.34
CA PRO A 270 20.38 7.05 -10.77
C PRO A 270 18.93 7.05 -11.30
N ALA A 271 18.47 5.94 -11.89
CA ALA A 271 17.09 5.81 -12.35
C ALA A 271 16.11 5.70 -11.18
N LEU A 272 16.43 4.91 -10.14
CA LEU A 272 15.59 4.82 -8.94
C LEU A 272 15.63 6.11 -8.11
N ASP A 273 16.77 6.77 -8.00
CA ASP A 273 16.86 8.07 -7.31
C ASP A 273 16.00 9.13 -8.01
N PHE A 274 16.09 9.21 -9.35
CA PHE A 274 15.22 10.07 -10.15
C PHE A 274 13.74 9.72 -9.99
N LEU A 275 13.41 8.42 -9.92
CA LEU A 275 12.04 7.97 -9.69
C LEU A 275 11.53 8.44 -8.33
N VAL A 276 12.31 8.32 -7.25
CA VAL A 276 11.95 8.80 -5.91
C VAL A 276 11.83 10.33 -5.86
N GLU A 277 12.67 11.08 -6.58
CA GLU A 277 12.57 12.55 -6.66
C GLU A 277 11.40 13.05 -7.55
N LYS A 278 10.85 12.20 -8.42
CA LYS A 278 9.76 12.51 -9.38
C LYS A 278 8.52 11.64 -9.19
N ASP A 279 8.40 10.97 -8.05
CA ASP A 279 7.53 9.80 -7.83
C ASP A 279 6.04 10.07 -8.06
N SER A 280 5.59 11.31 -7.81
CA SER A 280 4.18 11.72 -7.81
C SER A 280 3.41 11.41 -9.09
N ASP A 281 4.10 11.37 -10.23
CA ASP A 281 3.47 11.32 -11.55
C ASP A 281 3.63 9.94 -12.24
N PHE A 282 4.58 9.10 -11.80
CA PHE A 282 4.89 7.82 -12.47
C PHE A 282 4.41 6.59 -11.70
N CYS A 283 4.60 6.53 -10.37
CA CYS A 283 4.21 5.37 -9.54
C CYS A 283 3.05 5.69 -8.59
N PHE A 284 1.92 6.11 -9.16
CA PHE A 284 0.69 6.34 -8.38
C PHE A 284 0.03 5.01 -7.96
N CYS A 285 0.27 4.60 -6.71
CA CYS A 285 -0.33 3.42 -6.10
C CYS A 285 -1.50 3.78 -5.18
N GLU A 286 -2.73 3.45 -5.62
CA GLU A 286 -3.96 3.61 -4.82
C GLU A 286 -3.94 2.76 -3.56
N THR A 287 -4.59 3.21 -2.48
CA THR A 287 -4.69 2.41 -1.25
C THR A 287 -5.69 1.26 -1.43
N PRO A 288 -5.41 0.03 -0.96
CA PRO A 288 -6.39 -1.06 -0.98
C PRO A 288 -7.57 -0.73 -0.07
N CYS A 289 -8.78 -1.15 -0.42
CA CYS A 289 -9.94 -0.92 0.46
C CYS A 289 -9.90 -1.71 1.77
N ASN A 290 -9.17 -2.84 1.83
CA ASN A 290 -8.94 -3.62 3.04
C ASN A 290 -7.42 -3.67 3.30
N VAL A 291 -6.97 -3.15 4.45
CA VAL A 291 -5.54 -3.17 4.83
C VAL A 291 -5.42 -3.68 6.27
N THR A 292 -4.53 -4.65 6.48
CA THR A 292 -4.13 -5.06 7.83
C THR A 292 -2.80 -4.40 8.16
N ARG A 293 -2.73 -3.66 9.26
CA ARG A 293 -1.52 -3.03 9.79
C ARG A 293 -1.22 -3.53 11.19
N TYR A 294 0.04 -3.43 11.58
CA TYR A 294 0.48 -3.75 12.94
C TYR A 294 0.96 -2.46 13.61
N GLY A 295 0.14 -1.93 14.51
CA GLY A 295 0.56 -0.92 15.47
C GLY A 295 1.66 -1.51 16.34
N LYS A 296 2.72 -0.75 16.63
CA LYS A 296 3.88 -1.23 17.39
C LYS A 296 4.36 -0.21 18.41
N GLU A 297 4.55 -0.67 19.65
CA GLU A 297 5.23 0.08 20.70
C GLU A 297 6.55 -0.61 21.03
N LEU A 298 7.63 0.17 21.04
CA LEU A 298 8.99 -0.33 21.28
C LEU A 298 9.47 0.06 22.67
N SER A 299 9.97 -0.91 23.42
CA SER A 299 10.72 -0.68 24.66
C SER A 299 11.97 -1.57 24.69
N PHE A 300 12.97 -1.21 25.48
CA PHE A 300 14.26 -1.90 25.48
C PHE A 300 14.90 -1.96 26.86
N VAL A 301 15.65 -3.04 27.11
CA VAL A 301 16.50 -3.22 28.30
C VAL A 301 17.89 -3.67 27.88
N LYS A 302 18.91 -3.36 28.67
CA LYS A 302 20.30 -3.70 28.34
C LYS A 302 20.59 -5.19 28.50
N ILE A 303 21.23 -5.79 27.50
CA ILE A 303 21.81 -7.14 27.56
C ILE A 303 23.31 -7.06 27.17
N PRO A 304 24.23 -7.80 27.81
CA PRO A 304 24.06 -8.62 29.00
C PRO A 304 24.00 -7.81 30.31
N SER A 305 23.43 -8.44 31.34
CA SER A 305 23.65 -8.02 32.73
C SER A 305 25.09 -8.36 33.18
N LYS A 306 25.59 -7.68 34.22
CA LYS A 306 26.91 -7.99 34.82
C LYS A 306 27.04 -9.44 35.29
N ALA A 307 25.94 -10.10 35.63
CA ALA A 307 25.92 -11.51 36.03
C ALA A 307 25.92 -12.46 34.83
N SER A 308 25.20 -12.13 33.77
CA SER A 308 25.04 -12.99 32.58
C SER A 308 26.15 -12.82 31.54
N ALA A 309 26.91 -11.73 31.55
CA ALA A 309 28.01 -11.46 30.60
C ALA A 309 29.02 -12.62 30.51
N LYS A 310 29.55 -13.06 31.66
CA LYS A 310 30.49 -14.19 31.75
C LYS A 310 29.91 -15.52 31.28
N TYR A 311 28.62 -15.73 31.50
CA TYR A 311 27.93 -16.95 31.06
C TYR A 311 27.79 -16.98 29.53
N LEU A 312 27.34 -15.88 28.92
CA LEU A 312 27.16 -15.80 27.47
C LEU A 312 28.50 -15.83 26.72
N ALA A 313 29.52 -15.10 27.23
CA ALA A 313 30.88 -15.15 26.71
C ALA A 313 31.42 -16.59 26.66
N LYS A 314 31.24 -17.36 27.74
CA LYS A 314 31.64 -18.77 27.79
C LYS A 314 30.75 -19.70 26.96
N LYS A 315 29.44 -19.45 26.87
CA LYS A 315 28.48 -20.26 26.10
C LYS A 315 28.78 -20.20 24.60
N PHE A 316 29.09 -19.01 24.09
CA PHE A 316 29.33 -18.77 22.66
C PHE A 316 30.82 -18.67 22.28
N ASN A 317 31.73 -18.85 23.25
CA ASN A 317 33.18 -18.77 23.05
C ASN A 317 33.66 -17.43 22.43
N LYS A 318 33.09 -16.31 22.89
CA LYS A 318 33.39 -14.93 22.45
C LYS A 318 33.76 -14.07 23.68
N SER A 319 34.34 -12.87 23.47
CA SER A 319 34.75 -11.97 24.57
C SER A 319 33.54 -11.25 25.19
N GLU A 320 33.67 -10.78 26.45
CA GLU A 320 32.59 -10.01 27.11
C GLU A 320 32.21 -8.72 26.36
N GLN A 321 33.18 -8.10 25.65
CA GLN A 321 32.92 -6.95 24.76
C GLN A 321 32.14 -7.38 23.53
N TYR A 322 32.58 -8.43 22.82
CA TYR A 322 31.87 -8.95 21.65
C TYR A 322 30.40 -9.26 21.93
N ILE A 323 30.10 -9.84 23.10
CA ILE A 323 28.73 -10.12 23.55
C ILE A 323 27.90 -8.82 23.72
N ALA A 324 28.50 -7.75 24.23
CA ALA A 324 27.80 -6.47 24.41
C ALA A 324 27.61 -5.71 23.08
N ASP A 325 28.54 -5.87 22.14
CA ASP A 325 28.56 -5.11 20.89
C ASP A 325 27.87 -5.85 19.74
N ASN A 326 27.66 -7.17 19.81
CA ASN A 326 27.09 -7.96 18.71
C ASN A 326 25.78 -8.69 19.03
N ILE A 327 25.51 -9.04 20.29
CA ILE A 327 24.26 -9.77 20.62
C ILE A 327 23.10 -8.79 20.83
N LEU A 328 21.99 -9.06 20.15
CA LEU A 328 20.68 -8.48 20.44
C LEU A 328 19.66 -9.58 20.76
N VAL A 329 18.60 -9.19 21.47
CA VAL A 329 17.40 -10.01 21.64
C VAL A 329 16.20 -9.23 21.12
N LEU A 330 15.33 -9.89 20.37
CA LEU A 330 14.13 -9.30 19.78
C LEU A 330 12.91 -10.12 20.17
N ASP A 331 12.00 -9.49 20.91
CA ASP A 331 10.74 -10.07 21.37
C ASP A 331 9.57 -9.38 20.65
N ILE A 332 8.88 -10.10 19.77
CA ILE A 332 7.70 -9.62 19.03
C ILE A 332 6.47 -10.36 19.55
N PHE A 333 5.54 -9.66 20.19
CA PHE A 333 4.33 -10.25 20.78
C PHE A 333 3.14 -9.30 20.67
N PHE A 334 1.91 -9.83 20.80
CA PHE A 334 0.71 -8.99 20.91
C PHE A 334 0.47 -8.58 22.37
N GLU A 335 0.09 -7.33 22.61
CA GLU A 335 -0.24 -6.84 23.97
C GLU A 335 -1.40 -7.64 24.56
N ALA A 336 -2.51 -7.69 23.83
CA ALA A 336 -3.71 -8.46 24.10
C ALA A 336 -4.27 -9.05 22.79
N LEU A 337 -5.25 -9.96 22.91
CA LEU A 337 -5.89 -10.63 21.76
C LEU A 337 -7.06 -9.83 21.18
N ASN A 338 -6.93 -8.51 21.14
CA ASN A 338 -7.86 -7.62 20.47
C ASN A 338 -7.23 -7.11 19.17
N TYR A 339 -8.05 -7.06 18.13
CA TYR A 339 -7.76 -6.28 16.93
C TYR A 339 -8.59 -4.99 16.97
N GLU A 340 -8.04 -3.90 16.47
CA GLU A 340 -8.76 -2.65 16.27
C GLU A 340 -9.34 -2.62 14.85
N THR A 341 -10.59 -2.17 14.69
CA THR A 341 -11.21 -1.99 13.37
C THR A 341 -11.47 -0.51 13.11
N ILE A 342 -10.78 0.05 12.12
CA ILE A 342 -10.95 1.44 11.67
C ILE A 342 -11.66 1.41 10.33
N GLU A 343 -12.99 1.50 10.34
CA GLU A 343 -13.81 1.44 9.13
C GLU A 343 -14.45 2.78 8.78
N GLN A 344 -14.32 3.18 7.51
CA GLN A 344 -15.02 4.32 6.95
C GLN A 344 -16.49 3.94 6.68
N LYS A 345 -17.42 4.66 7.32
CA LYS A 345 -18.86 4.54 7.06
C LYS A 345 -19.37 5.71 6.24
N LYS A 346 -20.36 5.44 5.39
CA LYS A 346 -21.08 6.47 4.64
C LYS A 346 -21.88 7.31 5.63
N ALA A 347 -21.54 8.59 5.78
CA ALA A 347 -22.23 9.50 6.69
C ALA A 347 -23.70 9.73 6.29
N TYR A 348 -24.03 9.52 5.02
CA TYR A 348 -25.38 9.65 4.49
C TYR A 348 -25.61 8.68 3.33
N GLU A 349 -26.76 8.01 3.34
CA GLU A 349 -27.18 7.07 2.30
C GLU A 349 -28.44 7.56 1.59
N VAL A 350 -28.76 6.98 0.42
CA VAL A 350 -29.97 7.33 -0.34
C VAL A 350 -31.24 7.09 0.47
N ALA A 351 -31.25 6.10 1.38
CA ALA A 351 -32.35 5.88 2.31
C ALA A 351 -32.54 7.07 3.28
N GLY A 352 -31.45 7.66 3.78
CA GLY A 352 -31.47 8.89 4.57
C GLY A 352 -31.99 10.08 3.76
N LEU A 353 -31.51 10.25 2.52
CA LEU A 353 -31.96 11.30 1.61
C LEU A 353 -33.47 11.26 1.36
N LEU A 354 -34.01 10.08 1.07
CA LEU A 354 -35.45 9.90 0.85
C LEU A 354 -36.25 10.05 2.16
N GLY A 355 -35.66 9.68 3.30
CA GLY A 355 -36.23 9.90 4.63
C GLY A 355 -36.38 11.39 4.96
N ASP A 356 -35.34 12.18 4.77
CA ASP A 356 -35.36 13.62 5.08
C ASP A 356 -36.23 14.42 4.09
N ILE A 357 -36.16 14.11 2.79
CA ILE A 357 -37.05 14.71 1.78
C ILE A 357 -38.52 14.36 2.08
N GLY A 358 -38.81 13.08 2.29
CA GLY A 358 -40.17 12.60 2.60
C GLY A 358 -40.69 13.17 3.92
N GLY A 359 -39.84 13.27 4.94
CA GLY A 359 -40.15 13.86 6.24
C GLY A 359 -40.47 15.35 6.13
N GLN A 360 -39.65 16.13 5.43
CA GLN A 360 -39.90 17.56 5.23
C GLN A 360 -41.15 17.81 4.37
N MET A 361 -41.35 17.07 3.28
CA MET A 361 -42.55 17.20 2.43
C MET A 361 -43.84 16.81 3.18
N GLY A 362 -43.79 15.71 3.94
CA GLY A 362 -44.89 15.26 4.78
C GLY A 362 -45.21 16.26 5.91
N LEU A 363 -44.19 16.88 6.50
CA LEU A 363 -44.37 17.86 7.59
C LEU A 363 -44.88 19.22 7.11
N PHE A 364 -44.31 19.78 6.04
CA PHE A 364 -44.64 21.15 5.59
C PHE A 364 -45.84 21.22 4.65
N ILE A 365 -46.05 20.20 3.81
CA ILE A 365 -47.10 20.22 2.77
C ILE A 365 -48.20 19.18 3.09
N GLY A 366 -47.91 18.17 3.91
CA GLY A 366 -48.77 16.98 4.02
C GLY A 366 -48.74 16.11 2.75
N ALA A 367 -47.78 16.37 1.86
CA ALA A 367 -47.67 15.71 0.57
C ALA A 367 -46.84 14.42 0.65
N SER A 368 -47.19 13.47 -0.19
CA SER A 368 -46.43 12.25 -0.44
C SER A 368 -46.17 12.08 -1.94
N ILE A 369 -45.41 11.04 -2.32
CA ILE A 369 -45.24 10.70 -3.73
C ILE A 369 -46.57 10.42 -4.43
N LEU A 370 -47.58 9.91 -3.71
CA LEU A 370 -48.92 9.67 -4.24
C LEU A 370 -49.64 10.99 -4.61
N THR A 371 -49.55 12.02 -3.77
CA THR A 371 -50.17 13.34 -4.07
C THR A 371 -49.52 14.04 -5.26
N ILE A 372 -48.24 13.74 -5.55
CA ILE A 372 -47.57 14.22 -6.77
C ILE A 372 -48.10 13.48 -8.01
N LEU A 373 -48.30 12.16 -7.92
CA LEU A 373 -48.87 11.38 -9.01
C LEU A 373 -50.31 11.81 -9.33
N GLU A 374 -51.15 12.06 -8.31
CA GLU A 374 -52.51 12.60 -8.49
C GLU A 374 -52.52 13.96 -9.22
N LEU A 375 -51.54 14.83 -8.91
CA LEU A 375 -51.39 16.12 -9.61
C LEU A 375 -51.02 15.92 -11.09
N PHE A 376 -50.15 14.94 -11.40
CA PHE A 376 -49.79 14.61 -12.79
C PHE A 376 -50.97 13.99 -13.56
N ASP A 377 -51.75 13.10 -12.96
CA ASP A 377 -52.94 12.52 -13.58
C ASP A 377 -53.99 13.60 -13.89
N TYR A 378 -54.19 14.55 -12.96
CA TYR A 378 -55.06 15.70 -13.18
C TYR A 378 -54.56 16.59 -14.33
N LEU A 379 -53.26 16.93 -14.36
CA LEU A 379 -52.67 17.68 -15.47
C LEU A 379 -52.82 16.95 -16.80
N TYR A 380 -52.63 15.63 -16.82
CA TYR A 380 -52.74 14.81 -18.02
C TYR A 380 -54.16 14.84 -18.60
N GLU A 381 -55.20 14.63 -17.78
CA GLU A 381 -56.59 14.73 -18.25
C GLU A 381 -56.96 16.15 -18.70
N VAL A 382 -56.46 17.19 -18.02
CA VAL A 382 -56.66 18.59 -18.45
C VAL A 382 -56.01 18.86 -19.82
N ILE A 383 -54.77 18.41 -20.03
CA ILE A 383 -54.06 18.56 -21.32
C ILE A 383 -54.78 17.78 -22.43
N LYS A 384 -55.18 16.54 -22.17
CA LYS A 384 -55.98 15.70 -23.07
C LYS A 384 -57.31 16.37 -23.44
N TYR A 385 -58.02 16.94 -22.48
CA TYR A 385 -59.27 17.67 -22.73
C TYR A 385 -59.06 18.95 -23.56
N GLN A 386 -57.98 19.71 -23.31
CA GLN A 386 -57.60 20.88 -24.12
C GLN A 386 -57.27 20.48 -25.57
N LEU A 387 -56.50 19.41 -25.76
CA LEU A 387 -56.18 18.87 -27.09
C LEU A 387 -57.43 18.38 -27.84
N CYS A 388 -58.36 17.69 -27.15
CA CYS A 388 -59.64 17.30 -27.74
C CYS A 388 -60.53 18.50 -28.11
N ARG A 389 -60.46 19.61 -27.36
CA ARG A 389 -61.16 20.87 -27.72
C ARG A 389 -60.58 21.58 -28.94
N GLY A 390 -59.31 21.34 -29.27
CA GLY A 390 -58.71 21.77 -30.55
C GLY A 390 -59.26 21.03 -31.78
N ALA A 391 -59.98 19.92 -31.59
CA ALA A 391 -60.40 19.01 -32.64
C ALA A 391 -61.93 18.84 -32.76
N GLN A 392 -62.68 19.95 -32.86
CA GLN A 392 -64.06 19.92 -33.38
C GLN A 392 -64.32 20.95 -34.49
N PRO A 393 -64.56 20.51 -35.75
CA PRO A 393 -65.02 21.39 -36.81
C PRO A 393 -66.42 21.96 -36.53
N ARG A 394 -66.62 23.25 -36.82
CA ARG A 394 -67.95 23.86 -36.89
C ARG A 394 -68.82 23.06 -37.88
N ASN A 395 -69.95 22.53 -37.42
CA ASN A 395 -70.98 22.02 -38.32
C ASN A 395 -72.37 22.54 -37.90
N THR A 396 -72.90 23.45 -38.71
CA THR A 396 -74.20 24.11 -38.55
C THR A 396 -75.34 23.16 -38.90
N ARG A 397 -76.36 23.05 -38.03
CA ARG A 397 -77.65 22.46 -38.41
C ARG A 397 -78.85 23.25 -37.89
N THR A 398 -79.51 23.92 -38.82
CA THR A 398 -80.80 24.57 -38.69
C THR A 398 -81.93 23.53 -38.73
N ARG A 399 -82.93 23.59 -37.83
CA ARG A 399 -84.28 23.09 -38.14
C ARG A 399 -85.38 23.75 -37.29
N GLN A 400 -86.57 23.87 -37.86
CA GLN A 400 -87.66 24.73 -37.39
C GLN A 400 -88.74 23.99 -36.58
N ARG A 401 -89.32 24.74 -35.63
CA ARG A 401 -90.72 24.79 -35.13
C ARG A 401 -91.49 23.48 -34.80
N GLN A 402 -92.04 23.47 -33.59
CA GLN A 402 -93.06 22.56 -33.05
C GLN A 402 -94.48 22.88 -33.56
N PRO A 403 -95.46 21.99 -33.30
CA PRO A 403 -96.64 22.40 -32.52
C PRO A 403 -96.90 21.48 -31.29
N PRO A 404 -97.74 21.89 -30.32
CA PRO A 404 -97.84 21.28 -28.98
C PRO A 404 -99.06 20.36 -28.78
N VAL A 405 -99.11 19.58 -27.68
CA VAL A 405 -100.35 19.34 -26.88
C VAL A 405 -100.09 18.60 -25.54
N ARG A 406 -100.61 19.21 -24.45
CA ARG A 406 -101.10 18.72 -23.13
C ARG A 406 -100.26 17.87 -22.16
N ILE A 407 -100.64 18.02 -20.89
CA ILE A 407 -99.99 17.59 -19.64
C ILE A 407 -100.80 16.46 -18.98
N SER A 408 -100.13 15.42 -18.47
CA SER A 408 -100.50 14.73 -17.21
C SER A 408 -99.43 13.72 -16.79
N THR A 409 -99.07 13.73 -15.50
CA THR A 409 -98.32 12.71 -14.74
C THR A 409 -99.32 11.72 -14.09
N PRO A 410 -98.93 10.51 -13.56
CA PRO A 410 -97.61 10.13 -13.03
C PRO A 410 -97.05 8.72 -13.41
N GLN A 411 -95.94 8.38 -12.74
CA GLN A 411 -95.10 7.14 -12.65
C GLN A 411 -95.82 5.76 -12.60
N PRO A 412 -95.12 4.58 -12.52
CA PRO A 412 -93.67 4.25 -12.72
C PRO A 412 -93.42 3.01 -13.66
N ARG A 413 -92.16 2.64 -13.97
CA ARG A 413 -91.66 1.22 -14.00
C ARG A 413 -90.14 1.06 -14.27
N ILE A 414 -89.65 -0.13 -13.91
CA ILE A 414 -88.25 -0.64 -13.85
C ILE A 414 -88.01 -1.59 -15.06
N PRO A 415 -86.79 -1.70 -15.64
CA PRO A 415 -85.93 -2.90 -15.46
C PRO A 415 -84.47 -2.52 -15.08
N LEU A 416 -83.82 -3.14 -14.08
CA LEU A 416 -83.13 -4.45 -14.05
C LEU A 416 -81.75 -4.53 -14.75
N THR A 417 -80.71 -4.59 -13.90
CA THR A 417 -79.54 -5.50 -13.92
C THR A 417 -78.70 -5.73 -15.19
N CYS A 418 -77.38 -5.59 -15.02
CA CYS A 418 -76.40 -6.55 -15.54
C CYS A 418 -75.28 -6.75 -14.51
N TYR A 419 -75.01 -8.00 -14.12
CA TYR A 419 -73.84 -8.38 -13.31
C TYR A 419 -73.22 -9.65 -13.93
N LEU A 420 -71.89 -9.63 -14.07
CA LEU A 420 -70.96 -10.77 -14.19
C LEU A 420 -71.21 -11.88 -15.22
N THR A 421 -70.23 -12.03 -16.12
CA THR A 421 -69.43 -13.27 -16.19
C THR A 421 -68.01 -13.00 -16.70
N SER A 422 -67.00 -13.39 -15.94
CA SER A 422 -65.77 -14.03 -16.47
C SER A 422 -65.19 -14.95 -15.38
N GLN A 423 -64.47 -15.99 -15.79
CA GLN A 423 -64.22 -17.19 -14.97
C GLN A 423 -62.76 -17.67 -15.04
N HIS A 424 -62.35 -18.41 -14.00
CA HIS A 424 -61.20 -19.35 -13.92
C HIS A 424 -59.75 -18.86 -13.64
N GLY A 425 -59.08 -19.58 -12.72
CA GLY A 425 -57.62 -19.58 -12.44
C GLY A 425 -57.19 -18.73 -11.23
N ALA A 426 -56.99 -19.16 -9.97
CA ALA A 426 -56.37 -20.37 -9.37
C ALA A 426 -54.85 -20.47 -9.62
N ILE A 427 -53.89 -20.64 -8.67
CA ILE A 427 -53.78 -20.74 -7.17
C ILE A 427 -52.30 -20.41 -6.80
N LEU A 428 -51.96 -19.75 -5.68
CA LEU A 428 -51.03 -20.24 -4.62
C LEU A 428 -50.68 -19.23 -3.49
N LYS A 429 -51.09 -19.59 -2.27
CA LYS A 429 -50.45 -19.45 -0.93
C LYS A 429 -49.53 -18.26 -0.58
N THR A 430 -49.93 -17.51 0.45
CA THR A 430 -49.18 -17.40 1.72
C THR A 430 -50.15 -17.50 2.91
N SER A 431 -49.68 -17.98 4.07
CA SER A 431 -50.48 -18.27 5.28
C SER A 431 -50.28 -17.17 6.34
N PRO A 432 -51.24 -16.90 7.23
CA PRO A 432 -51.08 -15.85 8.25
C PRO A 432 -50.14 -16.28 9.40
N ALA A 433 -49.56 -15.29 10.07
CA ALA A 433 -48.78 -15.48 11.29
C ALA A 433 -49.68 -15.48 12.54
N GLU A 434 -49.39 -16.37 13.47
CA GLU A 434 -49.95 -16.39 14.84
C GLU A 434 -48.86 -16.02 15.88
N PRO A 435 -49.24 -15.64 17.12
CA PRO A 435 -48.40 -14.81 17.98
C PRO A 435 -47.35 -15.56 18.80
N VAL A 436 -46.33 -14.81 19.22
CA VAL A 436 -45.30 -15.23 20.18
C VAL A 436 -45.89 -15.39 21.58
N ARG A 437 -45.49 -16.45 22.28
CA ARG A 437 -45.84 -16.72 23.68
C ARG A 437 -44.55 -16.98 24.47
N GLU A 438 -44.32 -16.23 25.53
CA GLU A 438 -43.26 -16.51 26.50
C GLU A 438 -43.60 -17.77 27.31
N GLU A 439 -42.59 -18.58 27.64
CA GLU A 439 -42.55 -19.24 28.96
C GLU A 439 -41.11 -19.57 29.39
N ASN A 440 -40.90 -19.58 30.71
CA ASN A 440 -39.60 -19.77 31.35
C ASN A 440 -39.29 -21.24 31.67
N GLY A 441 -38.01 -21.60 31.60
CA GLY A 441 -37.35 -22.28 32.73
C GLY A 441 -37.15 -23.80 32.69
N GLY A 442 -35.90 -24.18 32.98
CA GLY A 442 -35.59 -25.34 33.83
C GLY A 442 -35.08 -26.63 33.16
N GLY A 443 -33.99 -27.18 33.71
CA GLY A 443 -33.91 -28.64 33.92
C GLY A 443 -32.82 -29.43 33.19
N ASP A 444 -31.69 -29.59 33.89
CA ASP A 444 -30.97 -30.85 34.11
C ASP A 444 -30.18 -31.63 33.02
N SER A 445 -28.87 -31.71 33.30
CA SER A 445 -28.08 -32.94 33.48
C SER A 445 -27.95 -33.98 32.34
N LYS A 446 -26.76 -33.98 31.70
CA LYS A 446 -25.81 -35.11 31.82
C LYS A 446 -24.37 -34.74 31.44
#